data_AF-A0A962W488-F1
#
_entry.id   AF-A0A962W488-F1
#
_cell.length_a   1.000
_cell.length_b   1.000
_cell.length_c   1.000
_cell.angle_alpha   90.00
_cell.angle_beta   90.00
_cell.angle_gamma   90.00
#
_symmetry.space_group_name_H-M   'P 1'
#
loop_
_entity.id
_entity.type
_entity.pdbx_description
1 polymer ?
#
loop_
_entity_poly.entity_id
_entity_poly.type
_entity_poly.pdbx_seq_one_letter_code
_entity_poly.pdbx_strand_id
1 'polypeptide(L)'
;MTDDGIATIWVYLSTTPLLGLTITLVAYGIAYRAYLWSGSNPLLHPVVSAVTLLILFLVGTDTPYEAYFAGGQFVHFLLGPATVALAIPLYQQLPKIRRLWLPVLITLVSGVTIGALSSVAL
;
A
#
# COMPACT_ATOMS: atom_id res chain seq x y z
N MET A 1 8.49 6.02 -38.95
CA MET A 1 7.31 5.29 -38.41
C MET A 1 7.65 4.68 -37.05
N THR A 2 8.20 5.47 -36.12
CA THR A 2 8.56 5.03 -34.75
C THR A 2 8.06 6.00 -33.67
N ASP A 3 7.53 7.17 -34.06
CA ASP A 3 7.09 8.22 -33.14
C ASP A 3 5.68 7.97 -32.57
N ASP A 4 4.83 7.22 -33.30
CA ASP A 4 3.46 6.90 -32.87
C ASP A 4 3.42 5.98 -31.64
N GLY A 5 4.42 5.10 -31.48
CA GLY A 5 4.49 4.15 -30.37
C GLY A 5 4.72 4.82 -29.03
N ILE A 6 5.63 5.81 -28.97
CA ILE A 6 5.92 6.56 -27.73
C ILE A 6 4.74 7.46 -27.36
N ALA A 7 4.10 8.11 -28.34
CA ALA A 7 2.89 8.89 -28.11
C ALA A 7 1.73 8.03 -27.60
N THR A 8 1.55 6.82 -28.14
CA THR A 8 0.50 5.88 -27.72
C THR A 8 0.76 5.35 -26.31
N ILE A 9 2.02 5.02 -25.97
CA ILE A 9 2.42 4.64 -24.61
C ILE A 9 2.20 5.79 -23.64
N TRP A 10 2.55 7.03 -24.01
CA TRP A 10 2.34 8.22 -23.19
C TRP A 10 0.84 8.51 -22.95
N VAL A 11 0.00 8.36 -23.97
CA VAL A 11 -1.46 8.49 -23.86
C VAL A 11 -2.02 7.37 -22.98
N TYR A 12 -1.63 6.12 -23.16
CA TYR A 12 -2.07 5.02 -22.29
C TYR A 12 -1.59 5.18 -20.82
N LEU A 13 -0.37 5.66 -20.60
CA LEU A 13 0.17 5.93 -19.26
C LEU A 13 -0.52 7.13 -18.58
N SER A 14 -0.85 8.17 -19.35
CA SER A 14 -1.48 9.39 -18.83
C SER A 14 -2.97 9.22 -18.54
N THR A 15 -3.67 8.34 -19.26
CA THR A 15 -5.14 8.26 -19.15
C THR A 15 -5.61 7.38 -17.99
N THR A 16 -4.85 6.35 -17.58
CA THR A 16 -5.32 5.37 -16.57
C THR A 16 -4.37 5.18 -15.37
N PRO A 17 -3.07 4.87 -15.53
CA PRO A 17 -2.14 4.69 -14.39
C PRO A 17 -1.81 5.98 -13.63
N LEU A 18 -1.51 7.06 -14.33
CA LEU A 18 -1.10 8.34 -13.71
C LEU A 18 -2.25 8.99 -12.91
N LEU A 19 -3.48 8.88 -13.40
CA LEU A 19 -4.67 9.40 -12.71
C LEU A 19 -4.92 8.62 -11.42
N GLY A 20 -4.88 7.28 -11.47
CA GLY A 20 -5.01 6.45 -10.26
C GLY A 20 -3.94 6.75 -9.22
N LEU A 21 -2.68 6.81 -9.64
CA LEU A 21 -1.56 7.18 -8.76
C LEU A 21 -1.72 8.56 -8.12
N THR A 22 -2.10 9.56 -8.91
CA THR A 22 -2.27 10.93 -8.39
C THR A 22 -3.43 10.99 -7.40
N ILE A 23 -4.53 10.29 -7.65
CA ILE A 23 -5.63 10.12 -6.68
C ILE A 23 -5.14 9.45 -5.40
N THR A 24 -4.38 8.34 -5.48
CA THR A 24 -3.87 7.66 -4.29
C THR A 24 -2.89 8.55 -3.52
N LEU A 25 -2.02 9.30 -4.21
CA LEU A 25 -1.08 10.24 -3.58
C LEU A 25 -1.81 11.41 -2.92
N VAL A 26 -2.82 11.99 -3.58
CA VAL A 26 -3.61 13.11 -3.06
C VAL A 26 -4.43 12.65 -1.86
N ALA A 27 -5.10 11.49 -1.95
CA ALA A 27 -5.84 10.90 -0.84
C ALA A 27 -4.91 10.60 0.35
N TYR A 28 -3.75 9.99 0.11
CA TYR A 28 -2.74 9.76 1.13
C TYR A 28 -2.22 11.07 1.74
N GLY A 29 -1.96 12.09 0.92
CA GLY A 29 -1.50 13.40 1.38
C GLY A 29 -2.53 14.11 2.26
N ILE A 30 -3.82 14.04 1.91
CA ILE A 30 -4.92 14.57 2.72
C ILE A 30 -5.01 13.80 4.04
N ALA A 31 -4.98 12.47 3.99
CA ALA A 31 -5.01 11.61 5.17
C ALA A 31 -3.79 11.83 6.09
N TYR A 32 -2.61 12.03 5.51
CA TYR A 32 -1.37 12.31 6.23
C TYR A 32 -1.38 13.70 6.89
N ARG A 33 -1.93 14.71 6.22
CA ARG A 33 -2.12 16.04 6.83
C ARG A 33 -3.14 16.00 7.96
N ALA A 34 -4.23 15.25 7.80
CA ALA A 34 -5.20 15.02 8.87
C ALA A 34 -4.57 14.25 10.06
N TYR A 35 -3.69 13.28 9.80
CA TYR A 35 -2.91 12.57 10.82
C TYR A 35 -2.00 13.51 11.64
N LEU A 36 -1.28 14.40 10.95
CA LEU A 36 -0.42 15.40 11.58
C LEU A 36 -1.20 16.40 12.44
N TRP A 37 -2.35 16.86 11.94
CA TRP A 37 -3.24 17.75 12.70
C TRP A 37 -3.88 17.09 13.92
N SER A 38 -4.05 15.77 13.89
CA SER A 38 -4.60 15.02 15.02
C SER A 38 -3.56 14.65 16.09
N GLY A 39 -2.34 15.20 16.03
CA GLY A 39 -1.36 15.08 17.11
C GLY A 39 -0.63 13.73 17.16
N SER A 40 -0.47 13.03 16.03
CA SER A 40 0.25 11.74 15.95
C SER A 40 -0.35 10.61 16.81
N ASN A 41 -1.68 10.56 16.90
CA ASN A 41 -2.38 9.49 17.60
C ASN A 41 -2.12 8.14 16.89
N PRO A 42 -1.61 7.08 17.57
CA PRO A 42 -1.30 5.78 16.96
C PRO A 42 -2.45 5.12 16.19
N LEU A 43 -3.70 5.49 16.51
CA LEU A 43 -4.91 5.00 15.82
C LEU A 43 -5.09 5.57 14.41
N LEU A 44 -4.46 6.70 14.08
CA LEU A 44 -4.60 7.36 12.77
C LEU A 44 -3.45 7.03 11.82
N HIS A 45 -2.84 5.84 11.95
CA HIS A 45 -1.76 5.39 11.09
C HIS A 45 -2.04 5.75 9.61
N PRO A 46 -1.19 6.57 8.95
CA PRO A 46 -1.52 7.21 7.67
C PRO A 46 -2.00 6.23 6.60
N VAL A 47 -1.45 5.02 6.59
CA VAL A 47 -1.85 3.95 5.65
C VAL A 47 -3.26 3.47 5.93
N VAL A 48 -3.63 3.21 7.19
CA VAL A 48 -4.97 2.71 7.56
C VAL A 48 -6.02 3.80 7.33
N SER A 49 -5.69 5.04 7.68
CA SER A 49 -6.54 6.21 7.44
C SER A 49 -6.76 6.45 5.95
N ALA A 50 -5.70 6.36 5.13
CA ALA A 50 -5.80 6.52 3.69
C ALA A 50 -6.63 5.40 3.04
N VAL A 51 -6.41 4.14 3.42
CA VAL A 51 -7.19 3.01 2.91
C VAL A 51 -8.66 3.14 3.29
N THR A 52 -8.97 3.51 4.53
CA THR A 52 -10.35 3.75 4.98
C THR A 52 -11.04 4.86 4.18
N LEU A 53 -10.34 5.98 3.97
CA LEU A 53 -10.86 7.09 3.17
C LEU A 53 -11.09 6.68 1.71
N LEU A 54 -10.19 5.87 1.16
CA LEU A 54 -10.30 5.35 -0.20
C LEU A 54 -11.47 4.38 -0.36
N ILE A 55 -11.69 3.50 0.62
CA ILE A 55 -12.85 2.61 0.68
C ILE A 55 -14.15 3.43 0.72
N LEU A 56 -14.23 4.44 1.60
CA LEU A 56 -15.40 5.33 1.68
C LEU A 56 -15.65 6.07 0.35
N PHE A 57 -14.60 6.50 -0.32
CA PHE A 57 -14.69 7.18 -1.62
C PHE A 57 -15.17 6.23 -2.73
N LEU A 58 -14.62 5.01 -2.82
CA LEU A 58 -15.04 4.00 -3.80
C LEU A 58 -16.50 3.59 -3.59
N VAL A 59 -16.90 3.34 -2.35
CA VAL A 59 -18.29 2.98 -2.00
C VAL A 59 -19.25 4.15 -2.29
N GLY A 60 -18.84 5.39 -2.01
CA GLY A 60 -19.66 6.57 -2.30
C GLY A 60 -19.79 6.92 -3.78
N THR A 61 -18.85 6.49 -4.62
CA THR A 61 -18.83 6.79 -6.07
C THR A 61 -19.34 5.60 -6.91
N ASP A 62 -19.67 4.47 -6.28
CA ASP A 62 -20.08 3.20 -6.92
C ASP A 62 -19.09 2.72 -8.00
N THR A 63 -17.81 3.08 -7.83
CA THR A 63 -16.77 2.78 -8.82
C THR A 63 -16.28 1.35 -8.60
N PRO A 64 -16.25 0.50 -9.64
CA PRO A 64 -15.70 -0.84 -9.49
C PRO A 64 -14.23 -0.79 -9.09
N TYR A 65 -13.85 -1.61 -8.10
CA TYR A 65 -12.47 -1.72 -7.61
C TYR A 65 -11.47 -1.95 -8.76
N GLU A 66 -11.88 -2.68 -9.79
CA GLU A 66 -11.07 -2.97 -10.98
C GLU A 66 -10.64 -1.69 -11.73
N ALA A 67 -11.49 -0.66 -11.79
CA ALA A 67 -11.15 0.62 -12.41
C ALA A 67 -10.14 1.42 -11.57
N TYR A 68 -10.19 1.31 -10.24
CA TYR A 68 -9.17 1.86 -9.35
C TYR A 68 -7.87 1.05 -9.42
N PHE A 69 -7.97 -0.28 -9.48
CA PHE A 69 -6.84 -1.20 -9.52
C PHE A 69 -6.02 -1.06 -10.82
N ALA A 70 -6.69 -0.77 -11.94
CA ALA A 70 -6.04 -0.41 -13.21
C ALA A 70 -5.11 0.81 -13.05
N GLY A 71 -5.43 1.74 -12.15
CA GLY A 71 -4.59 2.88 -11.78
C GLY A 71 -3.39 2.53 -10.90
N GLY A 72 -3.45 1.43 -10.15
CA GLY A 72 -2.42 0.99 -9.21
C GLY A 72 -1.25 0.22 -9.83
N GLN A 73 -1.28 -0.03 -11.15
CA GLN A 73 -0.30 -0.89 -11.81
C GLN A 73 1.15 -0.39 -11.68
N PHE A 74 1.36 0.93 -11.60
CA PHE A 74 2.67 1.51 -11.36
C PHE A 74 3.17 1.29 -9.93
N VAL A 75 2.28 1.28 -8.93
CA VAL A 75 2.63 0.93 -7.54
C VAL A 75 3.11 -0.52 -7.47
N HIS A 76 2.44 -1.42 -8.19
CA HIS A 76 2.88 -2.82 -8.29
C HIS A 76 4.24 -2.97 -8.98
N PHE A 77 4.52 -2.20 -10.03
CA PHE A 77 5.84 -2.16 -10.63
C PHE A 77 6.91 -1.66 -9.64
N LEU A 78 6.62 -0.58 -8.91
CA LEU A 78 7.50 -0.03 -7.89
C LEU A 78 7.66 -0.93 -6.66
N LEU A 79 6.73 -1.86 -6.43
CA LEU A 79 6.80 -2.81 -5.32
C LEU A 79 8.02 -3.73 -5.46
N GLY A 80 8.43 -4.07 -6.68
CA GLY A 80 9.67 -4.81 -6.95
C GLY A 80 10.91 -4.07 -6.43
N PRO A 81 11.24 -2.87 -6.95
CA PRO A 81 12.33 -2.05 -6.44
C PRO A 81 12.21 -1.71 -4.94
N ALA A 82 11.01 -1.45 -4.43
CA ALA A 82 10.79 -1.12 -3.03
C ALA A 82 11.07 -2.32 -2.10
N THR A 83 10.67 -3.53 -2.48
CA THR A 83 10.95 -4.75 -1.71
C THR A 83 12.45 -5.09 -1.71
N VAL A 84 13.14 -4.88 -2.83
CA VAL A 84 14.60 -5.02 -2.89
C VAL A 84 15.30 -3.96 -2.04
N ALA A 85 14.84 -2.71 -2.10
CA ALA A 85 15.36 -1.62 -1.27
C ALA A 85 15.16 -1.90 0.23
N LEU A 86 14.08 -2.58 0.61
CA LEU A 86 13.82 -3.03 1.99
C LEU A 86 14.64 -4.28 2.36
N ALA A 87 14.96 -5.15 1.40
CA ALA A 87 15.77 -6.35 1.64
C ALA A 87 17.21 -6.00 2.06
N ILE A 88 17.78 -4.90 1.56
CA ILE A 88 19.13 -4.44 1.89
C ILE A 88 19.31 -4.16 3.41
N PRO A 89 18.53 -3.28 4.06
CA PRO A 89 18.64 -3.04 5.50
C PRO A 89 18.28 -4.29 6.30
N LEU A 90 17.36 -5.13 5.81
CA LEU A 90 17.02 -6.40 6.47
C LEU A 90 18.21 -7.35 6.47
N TYR A 91 18.92 -7.45 5.33
CA TYR A 91 20.14 -8.26 5.19
C TYR A 91 21.23 -7.79 6.16
N GLN A 92 21.42 -6.47 6.28
CA GLN A 92 22.36 -5.89 7.24
C GLN A 92 22.00 -6.20 8.71
N GLN A 93 20.72 -6.41 9.00
CA GLN A 93 20.22 -6.73 10.35
C GLN A 93 19.92 -8.21 10.58
N LEU A 94 20.19 -9.09 9.61
CA LEU A 94 19.98 -10.55 9.74
C LEU A 94 20.61 -11.16 10.99
N PRO A 95 21.82 -10.77 11.44
CA PRO A 95 22.40 -11.34 12.67
C PRO A 95 21.55 -11.04 13.91
N LYS A 96 20.93 -9.85 13.99
CA LYS A 96 20.02 -9.48 15.09
C LYS A 96 18.72 -10.28 15.00
N ILE A 97 18.18 -10.43 13.80
CA ILE A 97 16.95 -11.20 13.54
C ILE A 97 17.14 -12.67 13.92
N ARG A 98 18.29 -13.26 13.56
CA ARG A 98 18.61 -14.65 13.90
C ARG A 98 18.67 -14.90 15.40
N ARG A 99 19.16 -13.93 16.18
CA ARG A 99 19.16 -14.00 17.65
C ARG A 99 17.75 -13.95 18.24
N LEU A 100 16.81 -13.32 17.54
CA LEU A 100 15.41 -13.16 17.94
C LEU A 100 14.46 -14.13 17.22
N TRP A 101 14.97 -15.14 16.53
CA TRP A 101 14.15 -16.02 15.70
C TRP A 101 13.09 -16.78 16.53
N LEU A 102 13.43 -17.22 17.75
CA LEU A 102 12.50 -17.94 18.60
C LEU A 102 11.31 -17.06 19.07
N PRO A 103 11.52 -15.85 19.63
CA PRO A 103 10.43 -14.89 19.86
C PRO A 103 9.60 -14.60 18.61
N VAL A 104 10.25 -14.33 17.46
CA VAL A 104 9.57 -14.01 16.20
C VAL A 104 8.64 -15.14 15.76
N LEU A 105 9.12 -16.39 15.83
CA LEU A 105 8.33 -17.57 15.45
C LEU A 105 7.11 -17.71 16.35
N ILE A 106 7.28 -17.59 17.67
CA ILE A 106 6.19 -17.71 18.65
C ILE A 106 5.15 -16.62 18.42
N THR A 107 5.58 -15.36 18.24
CA THR A 107 4.65 -14.24 17.98
C THR A 107 3.91 -14.38 16.66
N LEU A 108 4.57 -14.94 15.63
CA LEU A 108 3.95 -15.14 14.33
C LEU A 108 2.89 -16.23 14.39
N VAL A 109 3.23 -17.37 14.98
CA VAL A 109 2.29 -18.49 15.14
C VAL A 109 1.10 -18.08 16.01
N SER A 110 1.35 -17.43 17.16
CA SER A 110 0.27 -16.98 18.03
C SER A 110 -0.61 -15.94 17.35
N GLY A 111 -0.02 -14.95 16.67
CA GLY A 111 -0.74 -13.92 15.94
C GLY A 111 -1.65 -14.48 14.83
N VAL A 112 -1.13 -15.38 14.00
CA VAL A 112 -1.92 -16.02 12.93
C VAL A 112 -3.05 -16.88 13.51
N THR A 113 -2.76 -17.65 14.56
CA THR A 113 -3.77 -18.52 15.19
C THR A 113 -4.90 -17.69 15.79
N ILE A 114 -4.57 -16.63 16.54
CA ILE A 114 -5.56 -15.73 17.14
C ILE A 114 -6.35 -14.99 16.05
N GLY A 115 -5.70 -14.50 15.00
CA GLY A 115 -6.36 -13.82 13.89
C GLY A 115 -7.33 -14.72 13.14
N ALA A 116 -6.92 -15.96 12.83
CA ALA A 116 -7.78 -16.95 12.18
C ALA A 116 -8.99 -17.31 13.06
N LEU A 117 -8.78 -17.55 14.35
CA LEU A 117 -9.88 -17.80 15.28
C LEU A 117 -10.83 -16.60 15.36
N SER A 118 -10.30 -15.38 15.43
CA SER A 118 -11.11 -14.16 15.50
C SER A 118 -11.93 -13.94 14.23
N SER A 119 -11.43 -14.31 13.05
CA SER A 119 -12.18 -14.16 11.79
C SER A 119 -13.26 -15.23 11.60
N VAL A 120 -13.14 -16.39 12.27
CA VAL A 120 -14.17 -17.44 12.22
C VAL A 120 -15.22 -17.23 13.30
N ALA A 121 -14.84 -16.65 14.44
CA ALA A 121 -15.73 -16.42 15.57
C ALA A 121 -16.61 -15.15 15.43
N LEU A 122 -16.25 -14.22 14.55
CA LEU A 122 -16.87 -12.89 14.37
C LEU A 122 -17.50 -12.79 12.98
#